data_AF-A0A060W5W0-F1
#
_entry.id   AF-A0A060W5W0-F1
#
_cell.length_a   1.000
_cell.length_b   1.000
_cell.length_c   1.000
_cell.angle_alpha   90.00
_cell.angle_beta   90.00
_cell.angle_gamma   90.00
#
_symmetry.space_group_name_H-M   'P 1'
#
loop_
_entity.id
_entity.type
_entity.pdbx_description
1 polymer ?
#
loop_
_entity_poly.entity_id
_entity_poly.type
_entity_poly.pdbx_seq_one_letter_code
_entity_poly.pdbx_strand_id
1 'polypeptide(L)'
;MFSALKKLVGTEPGQLGNKSIPAGLQSMNQSLQRRFAKGVQYNMKIIIRGDRNTGKSALWHRLQGKKFLEEYIPTQEIQVSSIHWNYKTTDDVVKVEVWDVVDKGKGKKRGEMLKTENEPLEVSAI
;
A
#
# COMPACT_ATOMS: atom_id res chain seq x y z
N MET A 1 -0.79 31.89 -31.83
CA MET A 1 0.24 30.82 -31.83
C MET A 1 0.30 30.32 -30.38
N PHE A 2 -0.08 29.11 -29.97
CA PHE A 2 0.12 27.76 -30.52
C PHE A 2 -1.17 26.93 -30.39
N SER A 3 -1.62 26.33 -31.49
CA SER A 3 -2.66 25.28 -31.52
C SER A 3 -2.05 24.07 -32.22
N ALA A 4 -1.53 23.11 -31.46
CA ALA A 4 -0.87 21.94 -32.05
C ALA A 4 -0.85 20.69 -31.15
N LEU A 5 -1.90 20.43 -30.36
CA LEU A 5 -2.05 19.16 -29.61
C LEU A 5 -3.43 18.52 -29.81
N LYS A 6 -4.02 18.70 -31.00
CA LYS A 6 -5.19 17.97 -31.48
C LYS A 6 -4.86 17.23 -32.77
N LYS A 7 -3.99 16.21 -32.69
CA LYS A 7 -3.90 15.16 -33.71
C LYS A 7 -3.11 13.99 -33.16
N LEU A 8 -3.83 12.95 -32.73
CA LEU A 8 -3.52 11.52 -32.94
C LEU A 8 -4.42 10.64 -32.05
N VAL A 9 -5.73 10.86 -32.16
CA VAL A 9 -6.67 9.73 -32.17
C VAL A 9 -6.89 9.45 -33.66
N GLY A 10 -6.18 8.45 -34.17
CA GLY A 10 -6.34 7.92 -35.52
C GLY A 10 -6.67 6.44 -35.40
N THR A 11 -7.96 6.14 -35.47
CA THR A 11 -8.49 4.81 -35.77
C THR A 11 -8.37 4.57 -37.27
N GLU A 12 -7.45 3.69 -37.68
CA GLU A 12 -7.55 2.92 -38.93
C GLU A 12 -7.03 1.49 -38.69
N PRO A 13 -7.68 0.46 -39.28
CA PRO A 13 -7.32 -0.95 -39.10
C PRO A 13 -6.28 -1.35 -40.16
N GLY A 14 -5.02 -1.53 -39.75
CA GLY A 14 -4.02 -2.05 -40.69
C GLY A 14 -2.59 -2.06 -40.19
N GLN A 15 -1.99 -3.25 -40.25
CA GLN A 15 -0.55 -3.54 -40.32
C GLN A 15 0.30 -3.42 -39.05
N LEU A 16 0.55 -4.62 -38.52
CA LEU A 16 1.74 -5.07 -37.79
C LEU A 16 3.02 -4.33 -38.21
N GLY A 17 3.48 -3.40 -37.38
CA GLY A 17 4.79 -2.77 -37.50
C GLY A 17 5.52 -2.83 -36.16
N ASN A 18 6.49 -3.73 -36.05
CA ASN A 18 7.39 -3.91 -34.92
C ASN A 18 8.06 -2.56 -34.55
N LYS A 19 7.56 -1.87 -33.53
CA LYS A 19 8.31 -0.81 -32.87
C LYS A 19 9.44 -1.46 -32.07
N SER A 20 10.67 -1.31 -32.55
CA SER A 20 11.89 -1.76 -31.89
C SER A 20 12.03 -1.10 -30.53
N ILE A 21 11.96 -1.90 -29.48
CA ILE A 21 12.09 -1.46 -28.09
C ILE A 21 13.59 -1.51 -27.74
N PRO A 22 14.18 -0.46 -27.16
CA PRO A 22 15.59 -0.44 -26.78
C PRO A 22 15.93 -1.65 -25.89
N ALA A 23 17.06 -2.30 -26.17
CA ALA A 23 17.51 -3.47 -25.43
C ALA A 23 17.62 -3.11 -23.92
N GLY A 24 16.87 -3.83 -23.09
CA GLY A 24 16.78 -3.62 -21.65
C GLY A 24 15.47 -3.02 -21.15
N LEU A 25 14.65 -2.42 -22.03
CA LEU A 25 13.32 -1.93 -21.67
C LEU A 25 12.28 -2.99 -22.02
N GLN A 26 11.81 -3.77 -21.04
CA GLN A 26 10.71 -4.70 -21.31
C GLN A 26 9.44 -3.91 -21.65
N SER A 27 8.86 -4.21 -22.82
CA SER A 27 7.57 -3.66 -23.21
C SER A 27 6.55 -4.00 -22.15
N MET A 28 5.97 -2.99 -21.52
CA MET A 28 4.92 -3.21 -20.53
C MET A 28 3.74 -3.91 -21.23
N ASN A 29 3.27 -5.04 -20.70
CA ASN A 29 2.18 -5.82 -21.30
C ASN A 29 0.93 -4.94 -21.51
N GLN A 30 0.22 -5.12 -22.64
CA GLN A 30 -0.94 -4.29 -23.02
C GLN A 30 -2.06 -4.27 -21.97
N SER A 31 -2.21 -5.36 -21.20
CA SER A 31 -3.15 -5.42 -20.06
C SER A 31 -2.73 -4.50 -18.91
N LEU A 32 -1.44 -4.45 -18.60
CA LEU A 32 -0.87 -3.53 -17.60
C LEU A 32 -1.01 -2.07 -18.06
N GLN A 33 -0.72 -1.79 -19.33
CA GLN A 33 -0.85 -0.44 -19.88
C GLN A 33 -2.29 0.08 -19.77
N ARG A 34 -3.31 -0.74 -20.07
CA ARG A 34 -4.72 -0.32 -19.91
C ARG A 34 -5.10 -0.03 -18.46
N ARG A 35 -4.61 -0.84 -17.51
CA ARG A 35 -4.85 -0.64 -16.07
C ARG A 35 -4.21 0.64 -15.55
N PHE A 36 -2.97 0.92 -15.95
CA PHE A 36 -2.22 2.09 -15.50
C PHE A 36 -2.44 3.35 -16.33
N ALA A 37 -3.01 3.26 -17.53
CA ALA A 37 -3.31 4.43 -18.38
C ALA A 37 -4.23 5.44 -17.70
N LYS A 38 -5.08 4.99 -16.76
CA LYS A 38 -5.97 5.85 -15.97
C LYS A 38 -5.32 6.39 -14.68
N GLY A 39 -4.12 5.93 -14.32
CA GLY A 39 -3.46 6.26 -13.06
C GLY A 39 -4.09 5.59 -11.83
N VAL A 40 -3.64 5.99 -10.63
CA VAL A 40 -4.26 5.60 -9.36
C VAL A 40 -5.52 6.42 -9.18
N GLN A 41 -6.69 5.78 -9.20
CA GLN A 41 -7.96 6.48 -9.11
C GLN A 41 -8.33 6.81 -7.66
N TYR A 42 -7.96 5.94 -6.72
CA TYR A 42 -8.30 6.13 -5.32
C TYR A 42 -7.10 5.82 -4.42
N ASN A 43 -6.81 6.75 -3.51
CA ASN A 43 -5.84 6.59 -2.43
C ASN A 43 -6.60 6.69 -1.11
N MET A 44 -6.71 5.57 -0.40
CA MET A 44 -7.50 5.47 0.82
C MET A 44 -6.59 5.17 2.01
N LYS A 45 -6.93 5.74 3.17
CA LYS A 45 -6.32 5.40 4.45
C LYS A 45 -7.38 4.83 5.38
N ILE A 46 -7.17 3.61 5.85
CA ILE A 46 -8.03 2.94 6.82
C ILE A 46 -7.29 2.86 8.14
N ILE A 47 -7.92 3.32 9.21
CA ILE A 47 -7.35 3.29 10.57
C ILE A 47 -8.19 2.34 11.41
N ILE A 48 -7.56 1.33 11.98
CA ILE A 48 -8.21 0.37 12.87
C ILE A 48 -7.94 0.82 14.32
N ARG A 49 -8.98 1.27 15.02
CA ARG A 49 -8.94 1.74 16.42
C ARG A 49 -9.79 0.84 17.32
N GLY A 50 -9.49 0.82 18.62
CA GLY A 50 -10.26 0.08 19.62
C GLY A 50 -9.40 -0.58 20.68
N ASP A 51 -10.04 -1.06 21.73
CA ASP A 51 -9.36 -1.62 22.92
C ASP A 51 -8.46 -2.81 22.61
N ARG A 52 -7.57 -3.14 23.55
CA ARG A 52 -6.76 -4.38 23.47
C ARG A 52 -7.70 -5.60 23.47
N ASN A 53 -7.25 -6.69 22.85
CA ASN A 53 -8.00 -7.95 22.74
C ASN A 53 -9.29 -7.91 21.90
N THR A 54 -9.51 -6.86 21.10
CA THR A 54 -10.68 -6.76 20.20
C THR A 54 -10.44 -7.32 18.79
N GLY A 55 -9.24 -7.85 18.51
CA GLY A 55 -8.91 -8.48 17.21
C GLY A 55 -8.45 -7.53 16.11
N LYS A 56 -8.07 -6.27 16.43
CA LYS A 56 -7.56 -5.29 15.44
C LYS A 56 -6.43 -5.83 14.57
N SER A 57 -5.39 -6.37 15.20
CA SER A 57 -4.21 -6.91 14.51
C SER A 57 -4.55 -8.17 13.72
N ALA A 58 -5.50 -8.98 14.19
CA ALA A 58 -6.02 -10.12 13.45
C ALA A 58 -6.76 -9.68 12.17
N LEU A 59 -7.60 -8.64 12.26
CA LEU A 59 -8.26 -8.02 11.10
C LEU A 59 -7.23 -7.43 10.13
N TRP A 60 -6.22 -6.71 10.64
CA TRP A 60 -5.13 -6.14 9.86
C TRP A 60 -4.34 -7.22 9.08
N HIS A 61 -4.04 -8.35 9.72
CA HIS A 61 -3.42 -9.51 9.07
C HIS A 61 -4.34 -10.14 8.01
N ARG A 62 -5.64 -10.25 8.32
CA ARG A 62 -6.62 -10.82 7.39
C ARG A 62 -6.77 -9.97 6.12
N LEU A 63 -6.75 -8.65 6.24
CA LEU A 63 -6.79 -7.73 5.10
C LEU A 63 -5.57 -7.90 4.18
N GLN A 64 -4.41 -8.24 4.72
CA GLN A 64 -3.21 -8.59 3.94
C GLN A 64 -3.29 -9.98 3.28
N GLY A 65 -4.31 -10.78 3.58
CA GLY A 65 -4.42 -12.17 3.13
C GLY A 65 -3.60 -13.16 3.96
N LYS A 66 -3.06 -12.76 5.13
CA LYS A 66 -2.36 -13.68 6.04
C LYS A 66 -3.37 -14.65 6.69
N LYS A 67 -2.85 -15.78 7.17
CA LYS A 67 -3.65 -16.76 7.93
C LYS A 67 -4.08 -16.14 9.28
N PHE A 68 -5.18 -16.65 9.82
CA PHE A 68 -5.59 -16.32 11.18
C PHE A 68 -4.61 -16.96 12.17
N LEU A 69 -4.20 -16.18 13.17
CA LEU A 69 -3.37 -16.62 14.30
C LEU A 69 -4.23 -16.48 15.56
N GLU A 70 -4.40 -17.57 16.29
CA GLU A 70 -5.20 -17.60 17.52
C GLU A 70 -4.42 -17.05 18.73
N GLU A 71 -3.09 -17.22 18.71
CA GLU A 71 -2.21 -16.72 19.76
C GLU A 71 -2.28 -15.18 19.85
N TYR A 72 -2.52 -14.67 21.05
CA TYR A 72 -2.56 -13.24 21.30
C TYR A 72 -1.16 -12.67 21.54
N ILE A 73 -0.66 -11.92 20.56
CA ILE A 73 0.58 -11.14 20.66
C ILE A 73 0.21 -9.65 20.69
N PRO A 74 0.45 -8.92 21.80
CA PRO A 74 0.13 -7.51 21.89
C PRO A 74 0.99 -6.64 20.96
N THR A 75 0.34 -5.89 20.08
CA THR A 75 1.00 -4.89 19.21
C THR A 75 1.51 -3.72 20.06
N GLN A 76 2.83 -3.47 19.99
CA GLN A 76 3.50 -2.44 20.79
C GLN A 76 3.57 -1.08 20.08
N GLU A 77 3.61 -1.10 18.75
CA GLU A 77 3.83 0.06 17.90
C GLU A 77 2.83 0.08 16.75
N ILE A 78 2.56 1.28 16.21
CA ILE A 78 1.65 1.42 15.06
C ILE A 78 2.26 0.70 13.86
N GLN A 79 1.45 -0.15 13.23
CA GLN A 79 1.85 -0.87 12.02
C GLN A 79 1.06 -0.38 10.83
N VAL A 80 1.71 -0.32 9.66
CA VAL A 80 1.09 0.14 8.42
C VAL A 80 1.34 -0.89 7.33
N SER A 81 0.32 -1.14 6.50
CA SER A 81 0.43 -1.98 5.31
C SER A 81 -0.22 -1.29 4.11
N SER A 82 0.41 -1.38 2.94
CA SER A 82 -0.16 -0.90 1.68
C SER A 82 -0.73 -2.08 0.90
N ILE A 83 -2.04 -2.08 0.68
CA ILE A 83 -2.78 -3.12 -0.01
C ILE A 83 -3.32 -2.55 -1.34
N HIS A 84 -3.07 -3.27 -2.42
CA HIS A 84 -3.70 -3.00 -3.71
C HIS A 84 -5.06 -3.69 -3.75
N TRP A 85 -6.12 -2.91 -3.82
CA TRP A 85 -7.48 -3.45 -3.84
C TRP A 85 -7.97 -3.59 -5.28
N ASN A 86 -8.39 -4.80 -5.65
CA ASN A 86 -8.95 -5.08 -6.96
C ASN A 86 -10.45 -5.32 -6.81
N TYR A 87 -11.28 -4.53 -7.51
CA TYR A 87 -12.71 -4.76 -7.59
C TYR A 87 -13.07 -5.49 -8.88
N LYS A 88 -14.01 -6.45 -8.82
CA LYS A 88 -14.27 -7.36 -9.95
C LYS A 88 -14.92 -6.68 -11.15
N THR A 89 -15.60 -5.56 -10.97
CA THR A 89 -16.41 -4.91 -12.01
C THR A 89 -15.80 -3.64 -12.58
N THR A 90 -14.74 -3.10 -11.96
CA THR A 90 -14.03 -1.92 -12.48
C THR A 90 -12.52 -2.16 -12.49
N ASP A 91 -11.84 -1.69 -13.54
CA ASP A 91 -10.38 -1.75 -13.69
C ASP A 91 -9.67 -0.57 -12.96
N ASP A 92 -10.29 -0.04 -11.90
CA ASP A 92 -9.77 1.12 -11.20
C ASP A 92 -8.63 0.71 -10.26
N VAL A 93 -7.52 1.44 -10.31
CA VAL A 93 -6.37 1.18 -9.43
C VAL A 93 -6.62 1.87 -8.09
N VAL A 94 -6.83 1.07 -7.04
CA VAL A 94 -7.04 1.54 -5.66
C VAL A 94 -5.84 1.16 -4.79
N LYS A 95 -5.23 2.17 -4.17
CA LYS A 95 -4.18 1.98 -3.15
C LYS A 95 -4.77 2.25 -1.78
N VAL A 96 -4.72 1.25 -0.90
CA VAL A 96 -5.23 1.35 0.47
C VAL A 96 -4.07 1.24 1.44
N GLU A 97 -3.87 2.24 2.29
CA GLU A 97 -2.97 2.15 3.45
C GLU A 97 -3.80 1.79 4.69
N VAL A 98 -3.54 0.63 5.28
CA VAL A 98 -4.22 0.15 6.49
C VAL A 98 -3.29 0.28 7.68
N TRP A 99 -3.76 1.02 8.69
CA TRP A 99 -3.03 1.35 9.91
C TRP A 99 -3.64 0.57 11.08
N ASP A 100 -2.86 -0.32 11.68
CA ASP A 100 -3.17 -0.95 12.97
C ASP A 100 -2.62 -0.06 14.09
N VAL A 101 -3.52 0.56 14.85
CA VAL A 101 -3.14 1.56 15.85
C VAL A 101 -3.13 0.96 17.25
N VAL A 102 -2.10 1.35 18.01
CA VAL A 102 -1.94 1.00 19.42
C VAL A 102 -2.47 2.14 20.29
N ASP A 103 -3.63 1.95 20.91
CA ASP A 103 -4.26 2.99 21.76
C ASP A 103 -3.47 3.25 23.05
N LYS A 104 -2.86 2.21 23.63
CA LYS A 104 -1.97 2.32 24.80
C LYS A 104 -0.62 1.73 24.44
N GLY A 105 0.38 2.57 24.18
CA GLY A 105 1.77 2.11 24.01
C GLY A 105 2.36 1.60 25.32
N LYS A 106 3.56 1.00 25.27
CA LYS A 106 4.36 0.75 26.49
C LYS A 106 4.57 2.08 27.23
N GLY A 107 4.10 2.16 28.47
CA GLY A 107 4.41 3.28 29.34
C GLY A 107 5.91 3.33 29.55
N LYS A 108 6.59 4.34 28.99
CA LYS A 108 8.00 4.57 29.27
C LYS A 108 8.11 4.92 30.76
N LYS A 109 9.00 4.27 31.51
CA LYS A 109 9.29 4.68 32.90
C LYS A 109 9.56 6.17 32.88
N ARG A 110 8.78 6.94 33.64
CA ARG A 110 8.91 8.40 33.74
C ARG A 110 10.22 8.68 34.47
N GLY A 111 11.33 8.71 33.75
CA GLY A 111 12.57 9.29 34.24
C GLY A 111 12.34 10.79 34.38
N GLU A 112 12.75 11.38 35.49
CA GLU A 112 12.66 12.84 35.71
C GLU A 112 13.55 13.64 34.74
N MET A 113 14.40 12.96 33.95
CA MET A 113 15.33 13.56 33.00
C MET A 113 14.81 13.56 31.56
N LEU A 114 15.09 14.66 30.86
CA LEU A 114 14.96 14.78 29.42
C LEU A 114 15.85 13.72 28.73
N LYS A 115 15.31 13.07 27.70
CA LYS A 115 16.05 12.09 26.92
C LYS A 115 17.09 12.83 26.06
N THR A 116 18.34 12.87 26.51
CA THR A 116 19.45 13.51 25.78
C THR A 116 20.03 12.61 24.70
N GLU A 117 19.86 11.29 24.81
CA GLU A 117 20.44 10.31 23.89
C GLU A 117 19.46 9.18 23.55
N ASN A 118 19.58 8.64 22.35
CA ASN A 118 18.80 7.48 21.91
C ASN A 118 19.51 6.18 22.32
N GLU A 119 19.09 5.61 23.44
CA GLU A 119 19.37 4.21 23.80
C GLU A 119 19.00 3.28 22.62
N PRO A 120 19.89 2.36 22.21
CA PRO A 120 19.57 1.36 21.20
C PRO A 120 18.40 0.51 21.71
N LEU A 121 17.39 0.33 20.85
CA LEU A 121 16.23 -0.51 21.15
C LEU A 121 16.74 -1.94 21.41
N GLU A 122 16.56 -2.43 22.65
CA GLU A 122 16.76 -3.85 22.93
C GLU A 122 15.77 -4.64 22.07
N VAL A 123 16.31 -5.29 21.05
CA VAL A 123 15.61 -6.30 20.27
C VAL A 123 15.44 -7.49 21.21
N SER A 124 14.27 -7.62 21.84
CA SER A 124 13.92 -8.85 22.54
C SER A 124 13.83 -9.95 21.49
N ALA A 125 14.90 -10.72 21.36
CA ALA A 125 14.95 -11.92 20.56
C ALA A 125 13.88 -12.91 21.06
N ILE A 126 12.98 -13.28 20.18
CA ILE A 126 12.29 -14.58 20.17
C ILE A 126 12.32 -15.06 18.72
#